data_AF-C3ZHI7-F1
#
_entry.id   AF-C3ZHI7-F1
#
_cell.length_a   1.000
_cell.length_b   1.000
_cell.length_c   1.000
_cell.angle_alpha   90.00
_cell.angle_beta   90.00
_cell.angle_gamma   90.00
#
_symmetry.space_group_name_H-M   'P 1'
#
loop_
_entity.id
_entity.type
_entity.pdbx_description
1 polymer ?
#
loop_
_entity_poly.entity_id
_entity_poly.type
_entity_poly.pdbx_seq_one_letter_code
_entity_poly.pdbx_strand_id
1 'polypeptide(L)'
;RAIDGITEGIYSANSCTHTAEEANATWWVDLGRSYPIDRVVIFNRQDCCSERINPFNIHIGDSDQVSMNPKCGGDHQIDVNRSFVPIECQAMTGRYVAVRLPGPSRMLSLCEVQIFGSLGKVQATAMVIEDLL
;
A
#
# COMPACT_ATOMS: atom_id res chain seq x y z
N ARG A 1 -6.17 9.11 -0.82
CA ARG A 1 -5.37 9.62 0.32
C ARG A 1 -3.96 9.03 0.31
N ALA A 2 -3.77 7.70 0.36
CA ALA A 2 -2.44 7.08 0.39
C ALA A 2 -1.48 7.26 -0.83
N ILE A 3 -1.73 8.21 -1.74
CA ILE A 3 -0.83 8.62 -2.84
C ILE A 3 -0.89 10.14 -3.06
N ASP A 4 -1.31 10.91 -2.05
CA ASP A 4 -1.48 12.36 -2.15
C ASP A 4 -0.17 13.13 -1.88
N GLY A 5 0.89 12.44 -1.49
CA GLY A 5 2.20 13.02 -1.23
C GLY A 5 2.39 13.49 0.22
N ILE A 6 1.41 13.28 1.09
CA ILE A 6 1.45 13.69 2.50
C ILE A 6 1.66 12.45 3.36
N THR A 7 2.73 12.45 4.16
CA THR A 7 3.12 11.29 4.98
C THR A 7 2.63 11.39 6.43
N GLU A 8 1.64 12.24 6.70
CA GLU A 8 1.15 12.49 8.05
C GLU A 8 0.45 11.25 8.60
N GLY A 9 0.89 10.79 9.78
CA GLY A 9 0.42 9.56 10.41
C GLY A 9 -0.87 9.72 11.21
N ILE A 10 -1.41 10.94 11.31
CA ILE A 10 -2.63 11.26 12.06
C ILE A 10 -3.85 11.12 11.15
N TYR A 11 -4.77 10.20 11.49
CA TYR A 11 -5.96 9.96 10.67
C TYR A 11 -6.85 11.20 10.46
N SER A 12 -7.03 12.01 11.52
CA SER A 12 -7.84 13.24 11.47
C SER A 12 -7.21 14.35 10.60
N ALA A 13 -5.96 14.20 10.17
CA ALA A 13 -5.33 15.09 9.20
C ALA A 13 -5.81 14.84 7.74
N ASN A 14 -6.74 13.89 7.54
CA ASN A 14 -7.32 13.55 6.24
C ASN A 14 -6.32 13.04 5.19
N SER A 15 -5.15 12.56 5.63
CA SER A 15 -4.10 12.01 4.76
C SER A 15 -4.07 10.48 4.71
N CYS A 16 -4.74 9.80 5.65
CA CYS A 16 -4.76 8.34 5.70
C CYS A 16 -6.06 7.76 5.14
N THR A 17 -5.94 6.63 4.43
CA THR A 17 -7.08 5.77 4.04
C THR A 17 -7.54 4.93 5.22
N HIS A 18 -8.74 4.37 5.12
CA HIS A 18 -9.25 3.40 6.09
C HIS A 18 -10.33 2.53 5.43
N THR A 19 -10.11 1.21 5.36
CA THR A 19 -11.14 0.29 4.87
C THR A 19 -12.19 0.00 5.95
N ALA A 20 -13.33 -0.57 5.56
CA ALA A 20 -14.18 -1.25 6.53
C ALA A 20 -13.46 -2.47 7.16
N GLU A 21 -14.08 -3.08 8.17
CA GLU A 21 -13.65 -4.40 8.64
C GLU A 21 -14.06 -5.46 7.63
N GLU A 22 -13.08 -6.09 6.98
CA GLU A 22 -13.35 -7.04 5.91
C GLU A 22 -12.30 -8.15 5.83
N ALA A 23 -12.67 -9.24 5.16
CA ALA A 23 -11.71 -10.30 4.88
C ALA A 23 -10.74 -9.83 3.81
N ASN A 24 -9.45 -9.94 4.11
CA ASN A 24 -8.39 -9.61 3.17
C ASN A 24 -8.40 -8.14 2.69
N ALA A 25 -8.65 -7.20 3.61
CA ALA A 25 -8.66 -5.77 3.32
C ALA A 25 -7.49 -5.36 2.43
N THR A 26 -7.79 -4.70 1.32
CA THR A 26 -6.83 -4.43 0.24
C THR A 26 -6.94 -2.99 -0.22
N TRP A 27 -5.80 -2.31 -0.30
CA TRP A 27 -5.65 -1.05 -1.02
C TRP A 27 -4.82 -1.30 -2.27
N TRP A 28 -5.10 -0.61 -3.37
CA TRP A 28 -4.30 -0.71 -4.58
C TRP A 28 -4.32 0.56 -5.41
N VAL A 29 -3.35 0.65 -6.34
CA VAL A 29 -3.21 1.78 -7.25
C VAL A 29 -2.91 1.31 -8.67
N ASP A 30 -3.44 2.04 -9.64
CA ASP A 30 -3.15 1.91 -11.07
C ASP A 30 -2.10 2.95 -11.50
N LEU A 31 -0.95 2.47 -11.97
CA LEU A 31 0.15 3.30 -12.47
C LEU A 31 -0.04 3.72 -13.95
N GLY A 32 -1.12 3.29 -14.60
CA GLY A 32 -1.48 3.59 -15.99
C GLY A 32 -0.74 2.73 -17.02
N ARG A 33 0.48 2.29 -16.71
CA ARG A 33 1.26 1.30 -17.48
C ARG A 33 2.19 0.53 -16.54
N SER A 34 2.78 -0.54 -17.05
CA SER A 34 3.71 -1.35 -16.29
C SER A 34 5.05 -0.63 -16.09
N TYR A 35 5.57 -0.67 -14.85
CA TYR A 35 6.89 -0.17 -14.49
C TYR A 35 7.70 -1.26 -13.80
N PRO A 36 9.04 -1.28 -13.96
CA PRO A 36 9.90 -2.02 -13.05
C PRO A 36 9.89 -1.31 -11.69
N ILE A 37 9.41 -2.00 -10.65
CA ILE A 37 9.26 -1.48 -9.31
C ILE A 37 10.37 -2.06 -8.44
N ASP A 38 11.29 -1.19 -8.02
CA ASP A 38 12.43 -1.56 -7.18
C ASP A 38 12.02 -1.56 -5.72
N ARG A 39 11.21 -0.59 -5.30
CA ARG A 39 10.88 -0.38 -3.90
C ARG A 39 9.50 0.22 -3.70
N VAL A 40 8.80 -0.25 -2.68
CA VAL A 40 7.55 0.34 -2.18
C VAL A 40 7.77 0.78 -0.74
N VAL A 41 7.47 2.04 -0.42
CA VAL A 41 7.57 2.60 0.93
C VAL A 41 6.17 2.80 1.48
N ILE A 42 5.89 2.15 2.60
CA ILE A 42 4.59 2.19 3.26
C ILE A 42 4.67 3.10 4.48
N PHE A 43 3.80 4.10 4.56
CA PHE A 43 3.61 4.95 5.73
C PHE A 43 2.34 4.50 6.47
N ASN A 44 2.52 4.10 7.72
CA ASN A 44 1.45 3.57 8.56
C ASN A 44 0.75 4.69 9.33
N ARG A 45 -0.47 4.41 9.81
CA ARG A 45 -1.14 5.24 10.83
C ARG A 45 -0.34 5.23 12.14
N GLN A 46 -0.32 6.35 12.87
CA GLN A 46 0.50 6.54 14.07
C GLN A 46 -0.24 7.13 15.26
N ASP A 47 -1.39 7.79 15.07
CA ASP A 47 -2.19 8.37 16.16
C ASP A 47 -2.95 7.32 17.00
N CYS A 48 -3.22 6.15 16.42
CA CYS A 48 -3.64 4.94 17.12
C CYS A 48 -3.42 3.73 16.20
N CYS A 49 -3.63 2.54 16.77
CA CYS A 49 -4.00 1.38 15.97
C CYS A 49 -2.93 0.93 14.97
N SER A 50 -1.67 1.32 15.20
CA SER A 50 -0.55 1.08 14.29
C SER A 50 -0.25 -0.41 14.13
N GLU A 51 -0.66 -1.24 15.09
CA GLU A 51 -0.59 -2.69 15.04
C GLU A 51 -1.46 -3.32 13.94
N ARG A 52 -2.50 -2.61 13.47
CA ARG A 52 -3.47 -3.13 12.48
C ARG A 52 -2.90 -3.35 11.09
N ILE A 53 -1.69 -2.90 10.77
CA ILE A 53 -1.09 -3.19 9.47
C ILE A 53 -0.40 -4.56 9.44
N ASN A 54 -0.07 -5.15 10.60
CA ASN A 54 0.72 -6.39 10.64
C ASN A 54 -0.16 -7.65 10.68
N PRO A 55 0.23 -8.74 9.99
CA PRO A 55 1.13 -8.75 8.82
C PRO A 55 0.43 -8.18 7.58
N PHE A 56 1.20 -7.75 6.57
CA PHE A 56 0.68 -7.37 5.26
C PHE A 56 1.50 -8.00 4.13
N ASN A 57 0.97 -8.06 2.92
CA ASN A 57 1.73 -8.41 1.72
C ASN A 57 1.52 -7.38 0.62
N ILE A 58 2.49 -7.30 -0.30
CA ILE A 58 2.44 -6.43 -1.46
C ILE A 58 2.31 -7.30 -2.71
N HIS A 59 1.37 -6.98 -3.59
CA HIS A 59 1.18 -7.65 -4.88
C HIS A 59 1.48 -6.69 -6.03
N ILE A 60 2.24 -7.13 -7.02
CA ILE A 60 2.67 -6.32 -8.17
C ILE A 60 2.45 -7.09 -9.46
N GLY A 61 1.74 -6.53 -10.42
CA GLY A 61 1.54 -7.14 -11.73
C GLY A 61 0.59 -6.37 -12.64
N ASP A 62 0.20 -6.96 -13.76
CA ASP A 62 -0.61 -6.30 -14.79
C ASP A 62 -2.09 -6.67 -14.74
N SER A 63 -2.50 -7.55 -13.83
CA SER A 63 -3.91 -7.91 -13.61
C SER A 63 -4.60 -6.90 -12.70
N ASP A 64 -5.81 -6.49 -13.06
CA ASP A 64 -6.71 -5.68 -12.24
C ASP A 64 -7.36 -6.52 -11.10
N GLN A 65 -7.39 -7.84 -11.25
CA GLN A 65 -7.58 -8.78 -10.14
C GLN A 65 -6.31 -8.82 -9.28
N VAL A 66 -6.08 -7.74 -8.50
CA VAL A 66 -4.78 -7.47 -7.85
C VAL A 66 -4.30 -8.57 -6.91
N SER A 67 -5.21 -9.36 -6.34
CA SER A 67 -4.90 -10.49 -5.47
C SER A 67 -4.27 -11.68 -6.21
N MET A 68 -4.41 -11.75 -7.54
CA MET A 68 -3.80 -12.77 -8.40
C MET A 68 -2.39 -12.40 -8.85
N ASN A 69 -1.99 -11.12 -8.72
CA ASN A 69 -0.63 -10.69 -9.05
C ASN A 69 0.38 -11.35 -8.08
N PRO A 70 1.63 -11.62 -8.51
CA PRO A 70 2.65 -12.18 -7.62
C PRO A 70 2.97 -11.26 -6.44
N LYS A 71 3.32 -11.86 -5.31
CA LYS A 71 3.77 -11.11 -4.13
C LYS A 71 5.18 -10.56 -4.36
N CYS A 72 5.39 -9.30 -3.98
CA CYS A 72 6.71 -8.75 -3.73
C CYS A 72 7.25 -9.36 -2.42
N GLY A 73 7.99 -10.46 -2.56
CA GLY A 73 8.46 -11.26 -1.44
C GLY A 73 7.34 -12.07 -0.79
N GLY A 74 7.26 -12.01 0.54
CA GLY A 74 6.29 -12.74 1.35
C GLY A 74 5.35 -11.81 2.12
N ASP A 75 5.06 -12.20 3.36
CA ASP A 75 4.41 -11.31 4.30
C ASP A 75 5.46 -10.42 4.99
N HIS A 76 5.13 -9.15 5.14
CA HIS A 76 5.95 -8.09 5.70
C HIS A 76 5.37 -7.62 7.03
N GLN A 77 6.22 -6.97 7.81
CA GLN A 77 5.85 -6.32 9.06
C GLN A 77 6.56 -4.97 9.17
N ILE A 78 5.89 -4.02 9.82
CA ILE A 78 6.50 -2.77 10.28
C ILE A 78 6.73 -2.85 11.80
N ASP A 79 7.88 -2.38 12.27
CA ASP A 79 8.04 -2.01 13.67
C ASP A 79 7.11 -0.83 13.93
N VAL A 80 6.06 -1.03 14.72
CA VAL A 80 4.97 -0.06 14.92
C VAL A 80 5.43 1.26 15.55
N ASN A 81 6.66 1.33 16.08
CA ASN A 81 7.28 2.57 16.54
C ASN A 81 7.92 3.39 15.41
N ARG A 82 7.95 2.86 14.19
CA ARG A 82 8.38 3.56 12.98
C ARG A 82 7.17 3.98 12.17
N SER A 83 7.24 5.18 11.62
CA SER A 83 6.18 5.73 10.78
C SER A 83 6.14 5.12 9.38
N PHE A 84 7.24 4.53 8.91
CA PHE A 84 7.30 3.90 7.60
C PHE A 84 8.23 2.68 7.53
N VAL A 85 8.02 1.86 6.50
CA VAL A 85 8.91 0.76 6.12
C VAL A 85 9.16 0.73 4.61
N PRO A 86 10.42 0.70 4.16
CA PRO A 86 10.77 0.42 2.77
C PRO A 86 10.79 -1.10 2.51
N ILE A 87 10.11 -1.54 1.44
CA ILE A 87 10.09 -2.93 0.98
C ILE A 87 10.72 -3.01 -0.40
N GLU A 88 11.81 -3.78 -0.51
CA GLU A 88 12.50 -4.02 -1.77
C GLU A 88 11.78 -5.09 -2.59
N CYS A 89 11.40 -4.74 -3.82
CA CYS A 89 10.63 -5.56 -4.74
C CYS A 89 11.43 -6.03 -5.97
N GLN A 90 12.75 -5.84 -5.97
CA GLN A 90 13.67 -6.48 -6.92
C GLN A 90 13.29 -6.28 -8.39
N ALA A 91 12.91 -5.07 -8.76
CA ALA A 91 12.50 -4.68 -10.11
C ALA A 91 11.31 -5.48 -10.68
N MET A 92 10.42 -6.00 -9.82
CA MET A 92 9.17 -6.63 -10.27
C MET A 92 8.41 -5.69 -11.19
N THR A 93 8.00 -6.19 -12.35
CA THR A 93 7.29 -5.38 -13.34
C THR A 93 5.77 -5.50 -13.14
N GLY A 94 5.08 -4.36 -13.06
CA GLY A 94 3.63 -4.35 -12.98
C GLY A 94 3.02 -2.96 -13.13
N ARG A 95 1.78 -2.93 -13.60
CA ARG A 95 0.92 -1.73 -13.67
C ARG A 95 0.19 -1.46 -12.35
N TYR A 96 -0.18 -2.50 -11.63
CA TYR A 96 -0.91 -2.41 -10.38
C TYR A 96 -0.01 -2.76 -9.20
N VAL A 97 -0.12 -1.98 -8.13
CA VAL A 97 0.53 -2.25 -6.84
C VAL A 97 -0.56 -2.29 -5.78
N ALA A 98 -0.62 -3.39 -5.03
CA ALA A 98 -1.60 -3.58 -3.97
C ALA A 98 -0.93 -3.89 -2.64
N VAL A 99 -1.50 -3.37 -1.56
CA VAL A 99 -1.15 -3.68 -0.17
C VAL A 99 -2.35 -4.39 0.45
N ARG A 100 -2.13 -5.58 1.01
CA ARG A 100 -3.20 -6.46 1.45
C ARG A 100 -2.94 -7.02 2.84
N LEU A 101 -3.95 -7.01 3.69
CA LEU A 101 -3.94 -7.63 5.03
C LEU A 101 -4.55 -9.02 4.96
N PRO A 102 -3.77 -10.11 4.90
CA PRO A 102 -4.35 -11.45 4.89
C PRO A 102 -5.11 -11.76 6.19
N GLY A 103 -6.24 -12.44 6.05
CA GLY A 103 -7.05 -12.93 7.17
C GLY A 103 -8.47 -12.35 7.22
N PRO A 104 -9.32 -12.90 8.08
CA PRO A 104 -10.68 -12.40 8.27
C PRO A 104 -10.67 -11.10 9.10
N SER A 105 -11.69 -10.26 8.92
CA SER A 105 -11.97 -9.14 9.82
C SER A 105 -10.79 -8.19 10.08
N ARG A 106 -10.15 -7.72 9.01
CA ARG A 106 -9.03 -6.77 9.07
C ARG A 106 -9.49 -5.39 8.63
N MET A 107 -8.87 -4.35 9.19
CA MET A 107 -9.01 -2.96 8.75
C MET A 107 -7.64 -2.45 8.31
N LEU A 108 -7.53 -1.95 7.09
CA LEU A 108 -6.30 -1.40 6.52
C LEU A 108 -6.34 0.12 6.58
N SER A 109 -5.30 0.72 7.16
CA SER A 109 -5.06 2.17 7.10
C SER A 109 -3.67 2.43 6.55
N LEU A 110 -3.59 3.24 5.50
CA LEU A 110 -2.33 3.65 4.88
C LEU A 110 -2.32 5.17 4.77
N CYS A 111 -1.27 5.80 5.29
CA CYS A 111 -1.13 7.25 5.24
C CYS A 111 -0.45 7.72 3.96
N GLU A 112 0.49 6.93 3.45
CA GLU A 112 1.08 7.16 2.14
C GLU A 112 1.71 5.84 1.64
N VAL A 113 1.66 5.62 0.34
CA VAL A 113 2.35 4.55 -0.37
C VAL A 113 3.16 5.18 -1.49
N GLN A 114 4.48 5.09 -1.38
CA GLN A 114 5.39 5.62 -2.38
C GLN A 114 6.01 4.48 -3.17
N ILE A 115 5.89 4.55 -4.49
CA ILE A 115 6.38 3.52 -5.41
C ILE A 115 7.60 4.07 -6.15
N PHE A 116 8.68 3.32 -6.17
CA PHE A 116 9.94 3.70 -6.79
C PHE A 116 10.37 2.64 -7.80
N GLY A 117 10.75 3.09 -8.99
CA GLY A 117 11.53 2.32 -9.95
C GLY A 117 12.96 2.88 -10.03
N SER A 118 13.72 2.36 -10.99
CA SER A 118 15.16 2.66 -11.11
C SER A 118 15.47 4.12 -11.41
N LEU A 119 14.50 4.84 -11.99
CA LEU A 119 14.61 6.26 -12.34
C LEU A 119 13.98 7.20 -11.29
N GLY A 120 13.50 6.68 -10.16
CA GLY A 120 12.92 7.45 -9.07
C GLY A 120 11.45 7.14 -8.77
N LYS A 121 10.75 8.09 -8.12
CA LYS A 121 9.34 7.93 -7.72
C LYS A 121 8.45 7.80 -8.96
N VAL A 122 7.66 6.73 -9.01
CA VAL A 122 6.65 6.51 -10.05
C VAL A 122 5.42 7.34 -9.70
N GLN A 123 4.95 8.18 -10.64
CA GLN A 123 3.70 8.91 -10.48
C GLN A 123 2.53 8.00 -10.85
N ALA A 124 1.62 7.77 -9.92
CA ALA A 124 0.36 7.09 -10.19
C ALA A 124 -0.55 8.01 -11.02
N THR A 125 -1.14 7.47 -12.09
CA THR A 125 -2.00 8.23 -13.01
C THR A 125 -3.49 8.19 -12.64
N ALA A 126 -3.92 7.28 -11.76
CA ALA A 126 -5.30 7.21 -11.30
C ALA A 126 -5.42 6.78 -9.83
N MET A 127 -6.21 7.52 -9.06
CA MET A 127 -6.67 7.14 -7.73
C MET A 127 -7.94 6.31 -7.90
N VAL A 128 -7.92 5.01 -7.55
CA VAL A 128 -9.18 4.29 -7.37
C VAL A 128 -9.70 4.66 -6.00
N ILE A 129 -10.74 5.49 -6.02
CA ILE A 129 -11.51 5.87 -4.83
C ILE A 129 -12.51 4.73 -4.60
N GLU A 130 -12.13 3.75 -3.79
CA GLU A 130 -13.13 2.95 -3.06
C GLU A 130 -13.33 3.46 -1.62
N ASP A 131 -12.84 4.66 -1.30
CA ASP A 131 -13.18 5.36 -0.05
C ASP A 131 -14.42 6.24 -0.27
N LEU A 132 -15.58 5.61 -0.52
CA LEU A 132 -16.87 6.16 -0.11
C LEU A 132 -17.38 5.30 1.05
N LEU A 133 -16.91 5.61 2.27
CA LEU A 133 -17.68 5.90 3.48
C LEU A 133 -16.76 6.07 4.69
#